data_AF-A0A9Q2LDM9-F1
#
_entry.id   AF-A0A9Q2LDM9-F1
#
_cell.length_a   1.000
_cell.length_b   1.000
_cell.length_c   1.000
_cell.angle_alpha   90.00
_cell.angle_beta   90.00
_cell.angle_gamma   90.00
#
_symmetry.space_group_name_H-M   'P 1'
#
loop_
_entity.id
_entity.type
_entity.pdbx_description
1 polymer ?
#
loop_
_entity_poly.entity_id
_entity_poly.type
_entity_poly.pdbx_seq_one_letter_code
_entity_poly.pdbx_strand_id
1 'polypeptide(L)' 'AGSANIDSAEIDALVEARLVARQNKDFAEADRIRDALTERGIIIEDGAGGAKWRLA' A
#
# COMPACT_ATOMS: atom_id res chain seq x y z
N ALA A 1 13.67 -20.37 4.17
CA ALA A 1 13.05 -19.35 3.29
C ALA A 1 11.55 -19.58 3.32
N GLY A 2 10.74 -18.56 3.62
CA GLY A 2 9.30 -18.70 3.77
C GLY A 2 8.83 -18.29 5.15
N SER A 3 8.92 -16.99 5.44
CA SER A 3 8.27 -16.40 6.61
C SER A 3 7.21 -15.42 6.10
N ALA A 4 5.98 -15.65 6.54
CA ALA A 4 4.79 -14.83 6.39
C ALA A 4 4.10 -14.87 5.00
N ASN A 5 3.10 -15.75 4.95
CA ASN A 5 2.04 -15.85 3.96
C ASN A 5 1.07 -14.66 4.07
N ILE A 6 1.62 -13.45 3.97
CA ILE A 6 0.86 -12.25 3.65
C ILE A 6 1.20 -12.02 2.19
N ASP A 7 0.19 -12.13 1.31
CA ASP A 7 0.38 -12.04 -0.14
C ASP A 7 1.00 -10.69 -0.48
N SER A 8 2.32 -10.68 -0.52
CA SER A 8 3.12 -9.46 -0.70
C SER A 8 2.79 -8.85 -2.06
N ALA A 9 2.42 -9.69 -3.03
CA ALA A 9 1.89 -9.29 -4.32
C ALA A 9 0.55 -8.54 -4.24
N GLU A 10 -0.37 -8.92 -3.34
CA GLU A 10 -1.63 -8.19 -3.15
C GLU A 10 -1.35 -6.81 -2.54
N ILE A 11 -0.44 -6.75 -1.56
CA ILE A 11 -0.04 -5.49 -0.94
C ILE A 11 0.65 -4.59 -1.95
N ASP A 12 1.60 -5.12 -2.72
CA ASP A 12 2.32 -4.37 -3.75
C ASP A 12 1.34 -3.82 -4.79
N ALA A 13 0.35 -4.61 -5.22
CA ALA A 13 -0.69 -4.16 -6.13
C ALA A 13 -1.55 -3.03 -5.54
N LEU A 14 -1.92 -3.12 -4.26
CA LEU A 14 -2.66 -2.05 -3.57
C LEU A 14 -1.80 -0.78 -3.44
N VAL A 15 -0.53 -0.92 -3.09
CA VAL A 15 0.39 0.22 -2.99
C VAL A 15 0.57 0.90 -4.35
N GLU A 16 0.72 0.12 -5.43
CA GLU A 16 0.78 0.64 -6.79
C GLU A 16 -0.52 1.33 -7.20
N ALA A 17 -1.68 0.71 -6.94
CA ALA A 17 -2.98 1.30 -7.21
C ALA A 17 -3.16 2.65 -6.48
N ARG A 18 -2.70 2.75 -5.24
CA ARG A 18 -2.68 4.01 -4.49
C ARG A 18 -1.78 5.07 -5.15
N LEU A 19 -0.59 4.68 -5.63
CA LEU A 19 0.30 5.61 -6.34
C LEU A 19 -0.34 6.12 -7.63
N VAL A 20 -1.01 5.25 -8.39
CA VAL A 20 -1.75 5.62 -9.60
C VAL A 20 -2.91 6.56 -9.26
N ALA A 21 -3.70 6.26 -8.21
CA ALA A 21 -4.78 7.12 -7.74
C ALA A 21 -4.26 8.52 -7.38
N ARG A 22 -3.15 8.61 -6.63
CA ARG A 22 -2.51 9.89 -6.30
C ARG A 22 -2.03 10.66 -7.54
N GLN A 23 -1.42 9.98 -8.51
CA GLN A 23 -0.98 10.60 -9.78
C GLN A 23 -2.17 11.14 -10.58
N ASN A 24 -3.29 10.42 -10.60
CA ASN A 24 -4.54 10.83 -11.20
C ASN A 24 -5.30 11.89 -10.39
N LYS A 25 -4.76 12.30 -9.23
CA LYS A 25 -5.41 13.20 -8.25
C LYS A 25 -6.73 12.66 -7.68
N ASP A 26 -6.92 11.34 -7.75
CA ASP A 26 -8.00 10.64 -7.06
C ASP A 26 -7.58 10.36 -5.60
N PHE A 27 -7.66 11.41 -4.79
CA PHE A 27 -7.30 11.32 -3.37
C PHE A 27 -8.27 10.44 -2.58
N ALA A 28 -9.53 10.37 -3.01
CA ALA A 28 -10.53 9.54 -2.34
C ALA A 28 -10.21 8.05 -2.50
N GLU A 29 -9.81 7.62 -3.70
CA GLU A 29 -9.36 6.23 -3.92
C GLU A 29 -8.04 5.94 -3.20
N ALA A 30 -7.09 6.88 -3.22
CA ALA A 30 -5.82 6.71 -2.51
C ALA A 30 -6.02 6.53 -0.99
N ASP A 31 -6.97 7.25 -0.40
CA ASP A 31 -7.32 7.14 1.02
C ASP A 31 -8.05 5.81 1.31
N ARG A 32 -9.01 5.39 0.46
CA ARG A 32 -9.66 4.08 0.59
C ARG A 32 -8.66 2.94 0.63
N ILE A 33 -7.68 2.95 -0.26
CA ILE A 33 -6.64 1.92 -0.33
C ILE A 33 -5.72 1.95 0.89
N ARG A 34 -5.34 3.15 1.35
CA ARG A 34 -4.53 3.31 2.56
C ARG A 34 -5.25 2.73 3.78
N ASP A 35 -6.54 3.00 3.91
CA ASP A 35 -7.34 2.54 5.04
C ASP A 35 -7.51 1.01 5.00
N ALA A 36 -7.74 0.42 3.82
CA ALA A 36 -7.79 -1.03 3.63
C ALA A 36 -6.46 -1.72 4.00
N LEU A 37 -5.33 -1.09 3.66
CA LEU A 37 -4.00 -1.58 4.06
C LEU A 37 -3.80 -1.46 5.58
N THR A 38 -4.23 -0.35 6.17
CA THR A 38 -4.13 -0.12 7.62
C THR A 38 -4.98 -1.11 8.41
N GLU A 39 -6.18 -1.45 7.93
CA GLU A 39 -7.08 -2.44 8.53
C GLU A 39 -6.47 -3.86 8.53
N ARG A 40 -5.62 -4.15 7.54
CA ARG A 40 -4.82 -5.38 7.47
C ARG A 40 -3.54 -5.32 8.31
N GLY A 41 -3.32 -4.24 9.07
CA GLY A 41 -2.12 -4.02 9.87
C GLY A 41 -0.90 -3.65 9.02
N ILE A 42 -1.09 -3.07 7.83
CA ILE A 42 -0.01 -2.66 6.93
C ILE A 42 0.10 -1.14 6.95
N ILE A 43 1.29 -0.63 7.27
CA ILE A 43 1.63 0.78 7.25
C ILE A 43 2.42 1.08 5.99
N ILE A 44 1.95 2.05 5.20
CA ILE A 44 2.66 2.55 4.01
C ILE A 44 3.54 3.73 4.41
N GLU A 45 4.82 3.65 4.06
CA GLU A 45 5.80 4.72 4.13
C GLU A 45 6.12 5.20 2.71
N ASP A 46 5.60 6.38 2.36
CA ASP A 46 5.99 7.04 1.10
C ASP A 46 7.36 7.70 1.26
N GLY A 47 8.32 7.34 0.41
CA GLY A 47 9.64 7.96 0.37
C GLY A 47 10.02 8.45 -1.04
N ALA A 48 11.07 9.26 -1.12
CA ALA A 48 11.61 9.75 -2.40
C ALA A 48 12.11 8.62 -3.33
N GLY A 49 12.30 7.41 -2.80
CA GLY A 49 12.69 6.20 -3.56
C GLY A 49 11.55 5.24 -3.87
N GLY A 50 10.29 5.64 -3.67
CA GLY A 50 9.10 4.79 -3.85
C GLY A 50 8.33 4.57 -2.56
N ALA A 51 7.14 3.95 -2.69
CA ALA A 51 6.33 3.55 -1.56
C ALA A 51 6.85 2.21 -1.00
N LYS A 52 7.16 2.20 0.29
CA LYS A 52 7.47 0.98 1.04
C LYS A 52 6.33 0.70 2.00
N TRP A 53 6.16 -0.56 2.38
CA TRP A 53 5.19 -0.93 3.38
C TRP A 53 5.83 -1.85 4.42
N ARG A 54 5.26 -1.82 5.62
CA ARG A 54 5.65 -2.69 6.73
C ARG A 54 4.39 -3.15 7.47
N LEU A 55 4.49 -4.30 8.12
CA LEU A 55 3.48 -4.72 9.07
C LEU A 55 3.65 -3.92 10.38
N ALA A 56 2.53 -3.47 10.94
CA ALA A 56 2.43 -2.80 12.22
C ALA A 56 2.72 -3.75 13.38
#